data_AF-A0A7J4AZ50-F1
#
_entry.id   AF-A0A7J4AZ50-F1
#
_cell.length_a   1.000
_cell.length_b   1.000
_cell.length_c   1.000
_cell.angle_alpha   90.00
_cell.angle_beta   90.00
_cell.angle_gamma   90.00
#
_symmetry.space_group_name_H-M   'P 1'
#
loop_
_entity.id
_entity.type
_entity.pdbx_description
1 polymer ?
#
loop_
_entity_poly.entity_id
_entity_poly.type
_entity_poly.pdbx_seq_one_letter_code
_entity_poly.pdbx_strand_id
1 'polypeptide(L)'
;MLIDKKRRIIRVLGDPLGPRIVFYSINPKAFVISTDDMKLLKFAMQALDEQLEQNVLALYEIMNLGYIVSRRTIFKNVSRPLPGESIAIRISKNAFEYDVSRYWNIALIDIPRGSKGVIVQLALKHVIDQLNSYCKETLRLEIAAPISGGIDSSLLLLLALKSQECKHIHALHMNIENHMELLLSKLISTKAKVPISIRTLLLSRLKKKYIELLSAILSIIGYPREGDASLPYLVLAQHVRDKGIKFSIGGEGGDSIFWGFDYYKFFATQLILEKEF
;
A
#
# COMPACT_ATOMS: atom_id res chain seq x y z
N MET A 1 -14.07 2.57 11.40
CA MET A 1 -15.49 2.18 11.53
C MET A 1 -16.21 3.24 12.34
N LEU A 2 -17.40 3.66 11.91
CA LEU A 2 -18.25 4.62 12.62
C LEU A 2 -19.57 3.93 13.00
N ILE A 3 -19.98 4.06 14.26
CA ILE A 3 -21.23 3.49 14.76
C ILE A 3 -22.19 4.62 15.09
N ASP A 4 -23.27 4.73 14.32
CA ASP A 4 -24.38 5.64 14.61
C ASP A 4 -25.48 4.87 15.33
N LYS A 5 -25.52 4.99 16.66
CA LYS A 5 -26.51 4.31 17.50
C LYS A 5 -27.93 4.81 17.25
N LYS A 6 -28.11 6.11 16.97
CA LYS A 6 -29.43 6.72 16.76
C LYS A 6 -30.06 6.20 15.47
N ARG A 7 -29.27 6.12 14.40
CA ARG A 7 -29.71 5.61 13.09
C ARG A 7 -29.59 4.09 12.96
N ARG A 8 -28.95 3.42 13.93
CA ARG A 8 -28.61 1.98 13.91
C ARG A 8 -27.83 1.59 12.65
N ILE A 9 -26.82 2.39 12.30
CA ILE A 9 -25.98 2.19 11.13
C ILE A 9 -24.53 2.02 11.55
N ILE A 10 -23.86 1.02 10.98
CA ILE A 10 -22.40 0.88 11.05
C ILE A 10 -21.84 1.26 9.68
N ARG A 11 -20.92 2.22 9.64
CA ARG A 11 -20.22 2.62 8.43
C ARG A 11 -18.76 2.19 8.50
N VAL A 12 -18.31 1.49 7.47
CA VAL A 12 -16.91 1.12 7.26
C VAL A 12 -16.43 1.87 6.04
N LEU A 13 -15.41 2.71 6.21
CA LEU A 13 -14.82 3.47 5.12
C LEU A 13 -13.56 2.74 4.69
N GLY A 14 -13.48 2.35 3.41
CA GLY A 14 -12.22 1.95 2.79
C GLY A 14 -11.33 3.18 2.59
N ASP A 15 -10.03 2.99 2.45
CA ASP A 15 -9.11 4.09 2.20
C ASP A 15 -9.40 4.76 0.84
N PRO A 16 -9.31 6.11 0.71
CA PRO A 16 -9.44 6.82 -0.56
C PRO A 16 -8.67 6.21 -1.73
N LEU A 17 -7.42 5.76 -1.50
CA LEU A 17 -6.54 5.20 -2.51
C LEU A 17 -6.32 3.69 -2.36
N GLY A 18 -6.91 3.07 -1.35
CA GLY A 18 -6.82 1.63 -1.09
C GLY A 18 -5.52 1.02 -0.50
N PRO A 19 -4.55 1.74 0.11
CA PRO A 19 -3.40 1.12 0.78
C PRO A 19 -3.78 0.25 1.98
N ARG A 20 -4.88 0.57 2.68
CA ARG A 20 -5.44 -0.27 3.75
C ARG A 20 -6.60 -1.09 3.19
N ILE A 21 -6.42 -2.41 3.18
CA ILE A 21 -7.42 -3.33 2.68
C ILE A 21 -8.44 -3.64 3.78
N VAL A 22 -9.71 -3.53 3.44
CA VAL A 22 -10.83 -3.96 4.26
C VAL A 22 -11.48 -5.15 3.57
N PHE A 23 -11.71 -6.23 4.31
CA PHE A 23 -12.48 -7.38 3.89
C PHE A 23 -13.82 -7.39 4.63
N TYR A 24 -14.88 -7.73 3.92
CA TYR A 24 -16.20 -7.91 4.50
C TYR A 24 -16.91 -9.14 3.96
N SER A 25 -17.66 -9.80 4.84
CA SER A 25 -18.65 -10.82 4.51
C SER A 25 -19.93 -10.46 5.24
N ILE A 26 -21.04 -10.33 4.50
CA ILE A 26 -22.32 -9.91 5.06
C ILE A 26 -23.39 -10.86 4.54
N ASN A 27 -24.10 -11.51 5.47
CA ASN A 27 -25.27 -12.32 5.18
C ASN A 27 -26.42 -11.88 6.11
N PRO A 28 -27.65 -12.41 5.94
CA PRO A 28 -28.77 -12.00 6.77
C PRO A 28 -28.58 -12.24 8.29
N LYS A 29 -27.75 -13.21 8.70
CA LYS A 29 -27.56 -13.61 10.11
C LYS A 29 -26.41 -12.88 10.80
N ALA A 30 -25.37 -12.51 10.07
CA ALA A 30 -24.15 -11.94 10.61
C ALA A 30 -23.42 -11.08 9.56
N PHE A 31 -22.59 -10.17 10.06
CA PHE A 31 -21.56 -9.52 9.25
C PHE A 31 -20.20 -9.65 9.93
N VAL A 32 -19.16 -9.76 9.11
CA VAL A 32 -17.76 -9.78 9.53
C VAL A 32 -17.01 -8.73 8.75
N ILE A 33 -16.22 -7.93 9.47
CA ILE A 33 -15.29 -6.96 8.91
C ILE A 33 -13.91 -7.29 9.45
N SER A 34 -12.91 -7.40 8.57
CA SER A 34 -11.51 -7.51 8.93
C SER A 34 -10.69 -6.48 8.15
N THR A 35 -9.72 -5.84 8.80
CA THR A 35 -8.71 -5.03 8.11
C THR A 35 -7.47 -5.88 7.97
N ASP A 36 -6.83 -5.87 6.78
CA ASP A 36 -5.48 -6.38 6.47
C ASP A 36 -5.05 -7.78 6.99
N ASP A 37 -5.94 -8.50 7.67
CA ASP A 37 -5.68 -9.78 8.32
C ASP A 37 -6.70 -10.82 7.84
N MET A 38 -6.26 -11.62 6.87
CA MET A 38 -7.05 -12.74 6.35
C MET A 38 -7.11 -13.92 7.32
N LYS A 39 -6.24 -14.00 8.33
CA LYS A 39 -6.33 -15.03 9.38
C LYS A 39 -7.48 -14.72 10.33
N LEU A 40 -7.61 -13.46 10.77
CA LEU A 40 -8.74 -13.02 11.58
C LEU A 40 -10.07 -13.24 10.86
N LEU A 41 -10.13 -12.92 9.56
CA LEU A 41 -11.30 -13.20 8.73
C LEU A 41 -11.63 -14.70 8.72
N LYS A 42 -10.64 -15.56 8.46
CA LYS A 42 -10.83 -17.03 8.46
C LYS A 42 -11.38 -17.53 9.79
N PHE A 43 -10.78 -17.09 10.88
CA PHE A 43 -11.20 -17.47 12.23
C PHE A 43 -12.64 -17.03 12.52
N ALA A 44 -12.98 -15.78 12.18
CA ALA A 44 -14.33 -15.26 12.37
C ALA A 44 -15.38 -16.00 11.53
N MET A 45 -15.06 -16.38 10.29
CA MET A 45 -15.97 -17.14 9.43
C MET A 45 -16.18 -18.56 9.95
N GLN A 46 -15.10 -19.23 10.42
CA GLN A 46 -15.21 -20.54 11.07
C GLN A 46 -16.07 -20.50 12.34
N ALA A 47 -15.93 -19.45 13.16
CA ALA A 47 -16.75 -19.27 14.36
C ALA A 47 -18.24 -19.06 14.05
N LEU A 48 -18.58 -18.65 12.81
CA LEU A 48 -19.95 -18.49 12.33
C LEU A 48 -20.45 -19.73 11.56
N ASP A 49 -19.69 -20.82 11.53
CA ASP A 49 -19.97 -22.05 10.77
C ASP A 49 -20.11 -21.78 9.25
N GLU A 50 -19.41 -20.76 8.76
CA GLU A 50 -19.37 -20.38 7.35
C GLU A 50 -18.12 -20.99 6.69
N GLN A 51 -18.32 -21.82 5.66
CA GLN A 51 -17.21 -22.41 4.91
C GLN A 51 -16.65 -21.43 3.88
N LEU A 52 -15.34 -21.19 3.95
CA LEU A 52 -14.63 -20.36 2.98
C LEU A 52 -14.29 -21.17 1.72
N GLU A 53 -15.09 -21.00 0.68
CA GLU A 53 -14.83 -21.57 -0.65
C GLU A 53 -13.93 -20.67 -1.49
N GLN A 54 -13.13 -21.27 -2.39
CA GLN A 54 -12.29 -20.53 -3.33
C GLN A 54 -13.12 -19.85 -4.42
N ASN A 55 -12.73 -18.63 -4.78
CA ASN A 55 -13.35 -17.86 -5.85
C ASN A 55 -12.54 -18.01 -7.15
N VAL A 56 -13.02 -18.89 -8.04
CA VAL A 56 -12.34 -19.17 -9.33
C VAL A 56 -12.22 -17.93 -10.21
N LEU A 57 -13.16 -16.99 -10.14
CA LEU A 57 -13.08 -15.74 -10.90
C LEU A 57 -11.96 -14.82 -10.38
N ALA A 58 -11.69 -14.84 -9.08
CA ALA A 58 -10.55 -14.11 -8.52
C ALA A 58 -9.22 -14.73 -8.98
N LEU A 59 -9.15 -16.06 -9.08
CA LEU A 59 -7.99 -16.75 -9.64
C LEU A 59 -7.77 -16.38 -11.11
N TYR A 60 -8.85 -16.30 -11.90
CA TYR A 60 -8.78 -15.83 -13.28
C TYR A 60 -8.24 -14.39 -13.38
N GLU A 61 -8.67 -13.46 -12.52
CA GLU A 61 -8.11 -12.10 -12.46
C GLU A 61 -6.61 -12.12 -12.16
N ILE A 62 -6.18 -12.89 -11.14
CA ILE A 62 -4.76 -13.01 -10.80
C ILE A 62 -3.94 -13.56 -11.97
N MET A 63 -4.43 -14.59 -12.66
CA MET A 63 -3.71 -15.21 -13.78
C MET A 63 -3.60 -14.31 -15.02
N ASN A 64 -4.58 -13.42 -15.26
CA ASN A 64 -4.60 -12.57 -16.45
C ASN A 64 -4.03 -11.17 -16.20
N LEU A 65 -4.19 -10.64 -14.98
CA LEU A 65 -3.84 -9.27 -14.62
C LEU A 65 -2.71 -9.19 -13.60
N GLY A 66 -2.35 -10.31 -12.96
CA GLY A 66 -1.38 -10.35 -11.87
C GLY A 66 -1.93 -9.95 -10.49
N TYR A 67 -3.16 -9.44 -10.43
CA TYR A 67 -3.82 -8.96 -9.20
C TYR A 67 -5.36 -8.96 -9.35
N ILE A 68 -6.08 -8.86 -8.22
CA ILE A 68 -7.55 -8.78 -8.21
C ILE A 68 -7.98 -7.31 -8.28
N VAL A 69 -8.53 -6.87 -9.41
CA VAL A 69 -9.02 -5.49 -9.61
C VAL A 69 -10.42 -5.27 -9.08
N SER A 70 -11.23 -6.33 -9.11
CA SER A 70 -12.63 -6.26 -8.70
C SER A 70 -12.81 -6.24 -7.18
N ARG A 71 -14.07 -6.20 -6.73
CA ARG A 71 -14.44 -6.36 -5.32
C ARG A 71 -14.17 -7.76 -4.78
N ARG A 72 -13.83 -8.72 -5.64
CA ARG A 72 -13.63 -10.11 -5.26
C ARG A 72 -12.44 -10.23 -4.31
N THR A 73 -12.42 -11.35 -3.62
CA THR A 73 -11.23 -11.88 -2.95
C THR A 73 -11.03 -13.32 -3.40
N ILE A 74 -9.96 -13.96 -2.94
CA ILE A 74 -9.76 -15.40 -3.18
C ILE A 74 -10.87 -16.27 -2.57
N PHE A 75 -11.71 -15.73 -1.69
CA PHE A 75 -12.85 -16.46 -1.12
C PHE A 75 -14.18 -15.99 -1.72
N LYS A 76 -15.12 -16.92 -1.92
CA LYS A 76 -16.51 -16.59 -2.22
C LYS A 76 -17.15 -15.90 -1.01
N ASN A 77 -18.15 -15.07 -1.26
CA ASN A 77 -18.90 -14.29 -0.26
C ASN A 77 -18.06 -13.34 0.61
N VAL A 78 -16.76 -13.25 0.37
CA VAL A 78 -15.87 -12.24 0.94
C VAL A 78 -15.54 -11.22 -0.14
N SER A 79 -15.86 -9.96 0.14
CA SER A 79 -15.63 -8.83 -0.74
C SER A 79 -14.72 -7.79 -0.09
N ARG A 80 -14.22 -6.85 -0.90
CA ARG A 80 -13.52 -5.64 -0.45
C ARG A 80 -14.18 -4.39 -1.05
N PRO A 81 -14.20 -3.24 -0.34
CA PRO A 81 -14.54 -1.97 -0.98
C PRO A 81 -13.47 -1.62 -2.02
N LEU A 82 -13.88 -0.93 -3.08
CA LEU A 82 -12.93 -0.31 -3.99
C LEU A 82 -12.39 0.99 -3.35
N PRO A 83 -11.27 1.55 -3.85
CA PRO A 83 -10.74 2.82 -3.37
C PRO A 83 -11.81 3.91 -3.31
N GLY A 84 -11.88 4.62 -2.18
CA GLY A 84 -12.85 5.71 -1.96
C GLY A 84 -14.29 5.26 -1.73
N GLU A 85 -14.53 3.99 -1.41
CA GLU A 85 -15.87 3.48 -1.10
C GLU A 85 -16.08 3.17 0.38
N SER A 86 -17.35 3.23 0.77
CA SER A 86 -17.83 2.92 2.10
C SER A 86 -18.93 1.88 2.06
N ILE A 87 -19.01 1.07 3.11
CA ILE A 87 -20.06 0.07 3.33
C ILE A 87 -20.91 0.56 4.49
N ALA A 88 -22.22 0.67 4.28
CA ALA A 88 -23.18 1.04 5.32
C ALA A 88 -24.06 -0.17 5.65
N ILE A 89 -23.93 -0.69 6.87
CA ILE A 89 -24.63 -1.88 7.36
C ILE A 89 -25.76 -1.43 8.29
N ARG A 90 -26.95 -2.00 8.10
CA ARG A 90 -28.17 -1.70 8.88
C ARG A 90 -28.87 -3.00 9.28
N ILE A 91 -29.65 -2.92 10.36
CA ILE A 91 -30.54 -4.02 10.76
C ILE A 91 -31.94 -3.67 10.28
N SER A 92 -32.52 -4.54 9.45
CA SER A 92 -33.87 -4.43 8.91
C SER A 92 -34.58 -5.78 9.07
N LYS A 93 -35.75 -5.80 9.71
CA LYS A 93 -36.59 -7.01 9.85
C LYS A 93 -35.83 -8.28 10.30
N ASN A 94 -34.94 -8.15 11.28
CA ASN A 94 -34.06 -9.22 11.80
C ASN A 94 -33.00 -9.76 10.82
N ALA A 95 -32.68 -9.02 9.75
CA ALA A 95 -31.58 -9.31 8.86
C ALA A 95 -30.61 -8.13 8.78
N PHE A 96 -29.35 -8.42 8.45
CA PHE A 96 -28.41 -7.40 8.03
C PHE A 96 -28.62 -7.05 6.56
N GLU A 97 -28.83 -5.76 6.29
CA GLU A 97 -28.80 -5.17 4.96
C GLU A 97 -27.57 -4.29 4.84
N TYR A 98 -27.02 -4.17 3.63
CA TYR A 98 -25.88 -3.29 3.38
C TYR A 98 -25.96 -2.60 2.03
N ASP A 99 -25.35 -1.42 1.97
CA ASP A 99 -25.15 -0.64 0.76
C ASP A 99 -23.67 -0.29 0.63
N VAL A 100 -23.19 -0.23 -0.62
CA VAL A 100 -21.83 0.22 -0.93
C VAL A 100 -21.92 1.48 -1.77
N SER A 101 -21.30 2.55 -1.27
CA SER A 101 -21.32 3.85 -1.93
C SER A 101 -19.93 4.46 -1.99
N ARG A 102 -19.63 5.13 -3.10
CA ARG A 102 -18.41 5.93 -3.25
C ARG A 102 -18.55 7.22 -2.48
N TYR A 103 -17.61 7.49 -1.58
CA TYR A 103 -17.54 8.73 -0.80
C TYR A 103 -16.36 9.62 -1.23
N TRP A 104 -15.40 9.05 -1.97
CA TRP A 104 -14.22 9.76 -2.45
C TRP A 104 -13.87 9.33 -3.87
N ASN A 105 -13.38 10.27 -4.69
CA ASN A 105 -12.82 9.99 -6.00
C ASN A 105 -11.73 11.02 -6.33
N ILE A 106 -10.85 10.68 -7.29
CA ILE A 106 -9.90 11.64 -7.86
C ILE A 106 -10.70 12.71 -8.61
N ALA A 107 -10.48 13.97 -8.24
CA ALA A 107 -11.03 15.12 -8.94
C ALA A 107 -10.04 15.60 -10.01
N LEU A 108 -10.53 15.83 -11.23
CA LEU A 108 -9.77 16.55 -12.24
C LEU A 108 -9.83 18.03 -11.90
N ILE A 109 -8.66 18.67 -11.84
CA ILE A 109 -8.53 20.10 -11.54
C ILE A 109 -7.87 20.75 -12.74
N ASP A 110 -8.50 21.78 -13.29
CA ASP A 110 -7.90 22.60 -14.33
C ASP A 110 -6.77 23.44 -13.74
N ILE A 111 -5.56 23.19 -14.24
CA ILE A 111 -4.36 23.91 -13.82
C ILE A 111 -4.14 25.10 -14.76
N PRO A 112 -4.18 26.35 -14.26
CA PRO A 112 -3.93 27.51 -15.09
C PRO A 112 -2.53 27.46 -15.72
N ARG A 113 -2.44 27.81 -17.01
CA ARG A 113 -1.15 27.88 -17.73
C ARG A 113 -0.19 28.80 -16.97
N GLY A 114 1.07 28.39 -16.88
CA GLY A 114 2.11 29.12 -16.13
C GLY A 114 2.16 28.80 -14.63
N SER A 115 1.18 28.09 -14.05
CA SER A 115 1.15 27.81 -12.60
C SER A 115 1.95 26.58 -12.17
N LYS A 116 2.63 25.90 -13.11
CA LYS A 116 3.34 24.63 -12.84
C LYS A 116 4.35 24.75 -11.70
N GLY A 117 5.18 25.80 -11.70
CA GLY A 117 6.18 26.01 -10.66
C GLY A 117 5.57 26.19 -9.27
N VAL A 118 4.50 26.98 -9.17
CA VAL A 118 3.77 27.23 -7.92
C VAL A 118 3.14 25.93 -7.40
N ILE A 119 2.52 25.14 -8.29
CA ILE A 119 1.89 23.87 -7.91
C ILE A 119 2.93 22.86 -7.40
N VAL A 120 4.09 22.76 -8.04
CA VAL A 120 5.18 21.89 -7.57
C VAL A 120 5.65 22.34 -6.19
N GLN A 121 5.84 23.64 -5.96
CA GLN A 121 6.22 24.15 -4.64
C GLN A 121 5.16 23.85 -3.57
N LEU A 122 3.88 24.02 -3.88
CA LEU A 122 2.77 23.68 -2.98
C LEU A 122 2.72 22.19 -2.68
N ALA A 123 2.90 21.33 -3.69
CA ALA A 123 2.94 19.89 -3.51
C ALA A 123 4.10 19.45 -2.61
N LEU A 124 5.32 19.97 -2.85
CA LEU A 124 6.48 19.69 -2.00
C LEU A 124 6.28 20.17 -0.57
N LYS A 125 5.69 21.37 -0.39
CA LYS A 125 5.34 21.89 0.93
C LYS A 125 4.32 20.98 1.62
N HIS A 126 3.29 20.54 0.90
CA HIS A 126 2.28 19.64 1.45
C HIS A 126 2.88 18.30 1.91
N VAL A 127 3.79 17.72 1.12
CA VAL A 127 4.52 16.51 1.52
C VAL A 127 5.35 16.75 2.79
N ILE A 128 6.06 17.87 2.90
CA ILE A 128 6.80 18.24 4.11
C ILE A 128 5.85 18.40 5.32
N ASP A 129 4.70 19.04 5.13
CA ASP A 129 3.70 19.24 6.18
C ASP A 129 3.10 17.90 6.66
N GLN A 130 2.84 16.95 5.74
CA GLN A 130 2.41 15.59 6.09
C GLN A 130 3.51 14.83 6.83
N LEU A 131 4.77 14.96 6.41
CA LEU A 131 5.91 14.37 7.11
C LEU A 131 6.08 14.97 8.52
N ASN A 132 5.86 16.29 8.68
CA ASN A 132 5.82 16.92 9.99
C ASN A 132 4.73 16.31 10.89
N SER A 133 3.50 16.17 10.38
CA SER A 133 2.40 15.57 11.14
C SER A 133 2.71 14.13 11.52
N TYR A 134 3.14 13.32 10.56
CA TYR A 134 3.48 11.92 10.78
C TYR A 134 4.58 11.78 11.85
N CYS A 135 5.71 12.47 11.69
CA CYS A 135 6.82 12.38 12.64
C CYS A 135 6.48 12.93 14.05
N LYS A 136 5.50 13.85 14.14
CA LYS A 136 4.96 14.29 15.42
C LYS A 136 4.08 13.22 16.06
N GLU A 137 3.22 12.55 15.28
CA GLU A 137 2.38 11.44 15.74
C GLU A 137 3.19 10.22 16.16
N THR A 138 4.35 9.97 15.54
CA THR A 138 5.29 8.93 15.99
C THR A 138 6.05 9.30 17.27
N LEU A 139 5.67 10.40 17.94
CA LEU A 139 6.34 10.94 19.14
C LEU A 139 7.83 11.21 18.89
N ARG A 140 8.21 11.51 17.64
CA ARG A 140 9.60 11.71 17.21
C ARG A 140 10.49 10.49 17.50
N LEU A 141 9.91 9.29 17.51
CA LEU A 141 10.68 8.05 17.61
C LEU A 141 11.45 7.78 16.30
N GLU A 142 12.33 6.78 16.33
CA GLU A 142 13.09 6.36 15.15
C GLU A 142 12.18 5.97 13.98
N ILE A 143 12.53 6.45 12.79
CA ILE A 143 11.82 6.20 11.55
C ILE A 143 12.79 5.55 10.55
N ALA A 144 12.40 4.38 10.06
CA ALA A 144 13.06 3.73 8.94
C ALA A 144 12.75 4.48 7.63
N ALA A 145 13.76 4.74 6.83
CA ALA A 145 13.60 5.23 5.45
C ALA A 145 14.26 4.23 4.49
N PRO A 146 13.51 3.25 3.95
CA PRO A 146 14.01 2.39 2.90
C PRO A 146 14.36 3.19 1.65
N ILE A 147 15.58 3.03 1.17
CA ILE A 147 16.09 3.67 -0.05
C ILE A 147 16.58 2.62 -1.05
N SER A 148 16.13 2.76 -2.29
CA SER A 148 16.57 1.95 -3.44
C SER A 148 17.61 2.66 -4.30
N GLY A 149 17.81 3.97 -4.07
CA GLY A 149 18.59 4.83 -4.97
C GLY A 149 17.79 5.38 -6.15
N GLY A 150 16.53 4.94 -6.29
CA GLY A 150 15.56 5.55 -7.20
C GLY A 150 15.12 6.94 -6.74
N ILE A 151 14.51 7.70 -7.66
CA ILE A 151 14.12 9.09 -7.42
C ILE A 151 13.08 9.24 -6.30
N ASP A 152 12.10 8.33 -6.23
CA ASP A 152 10.98 8.43 -5.28
C ASP A 152 11.45 8.32 -3.82
N SER A 153 12.16 7.24 -3.49
CA SER A 153 12.69 7.03 -2.14
C SER A 153 13.76 8.06 -1.77
N SER A 154 14.58 8.48 -2.73
CA SER A 154 15.59 9.52 -2.52
C SER A 154 14.97 10.89 -2.25
N LEU A 155 13.97 11.29 -3.04
CA LEU A 155 13.26 12.55 -2.86
C LEU A 155 12.52 12.57 -1.52
N LEU A 156 11.84 11.48 -1.16
CA LEU A 156 11.15 11.38 0.12
C LEU A 156 12.10 11.52 1.31
N LEU A 157 13.27 10.84 1.27
CA LEU A 157 14.30 11.00 2.30
C LEU A 157 14.74 12.47 2.42
N LEU A 158 15.02 13.14 1.29
CA LEU A 158 15.44 14.53 1.29
C LEU A 158 14.36 15.49 1.79
N LEU A 159 13.08 15.24 1.48
CA LEU A 159 11.96 16.02 1.99
C LEU A 159 11.73 15.79 3.48
N ALA A 160 11.92 14.55 3.95
CA ALA A 160 11.84 14.24 5.37
C ALA A 160 12.93 14.96 6.18
N LEU A 161 14.11 15.18 5.60
CA LEU A 161 15.16 16.00 6.24
C LEU A 161 14.85 17.50 6.27
N LYS A 162 13.88 17.96 5.50
CA LYS A 162 13.36 19.34 5.57
C LYS A 162 12.25 19.49 6.62
N SER A 163 11.70 18.39 7.13
CA SER A 163 10.74 18.40 8.23
C SER A 163 11.43 18.79 9.54
N GLN A 164 10.74 19.57 10.36
CA GLN A 164 11.22 19.98 11.69
C GLN A 164 11.02 18.89 12.74
N GLU A 165 10.13 17.94 12.45
CA GLU A 165 9.70 16.88 13.36
C GLU A 165 10.44 15.56 13.11
N CYS A 166 10.89 15.29 11.89
CA CYS A 166 11.56 14.03 11.52
C CYS A 166 13.07 14.04 11.88
N LYS A 167 13.38 13.99 13.18
CA LYS A 167 14.77 14.13 13.67
C LYS A 167 15.59 12.85 13.65
N HIS A 168 14.94 11.69 13.68
CA HIS A 168 15.58 10.38 13.86
C HIS A 168 15.30 9.46 12.68
N ILE A 169 15.83 9.81 11.51
CA ILE A 169 15.68 9.01 10.29
C ILE A 169 16.87 8.05 10.12
N HIS A 170 16.57 6.78 9.90
CA HIS A 170 17.56 5.74 9.63
C HIS A 170 17.37 5.22 8.20
N ALA A 171 18.33 5.52 7.33
CA ALA A 171 18.30 5.00 5.97
C ALA A 171 18.60 3.49 5.97
N LEU A 172 17.83 2.74 5.19
CA LEU A 172 17.95 1.30 5.08
C LEU A 172 17.98 0.91 3.60
N HIS A 173 18.87 0.02 3.23
CA HIS A 173 18.93 -0.50 1.86
C HIS A 173 18.98 -2.02 1.88
N MET A 174 18.06 -2.64 1.13
CA MET A 174 18.02 -4.08 0.88
C MET A 174 18.70 -4.35 -0.45
N ASN A 175 19.92 -4.88 -0.43
CA ASN A 175 20.68 -5.19 -1.63
C ASN A 175 20.44 -6.64 -2.05
N ILE A 176 19.72 -6.88 -3.14
CA ILE A 176 19.51 -8.20 -3.74
C ILE A 176 20.45 -8.35 -4.94
N GLU A 177 21.76 -8.33 -4.66
CA GLU A 177 22.82 -8.43 -5.68
C GLU A 177 22.74 -7.35 -6.79
N ASN A 178 22.10 -6.20 -6.53
CA ASN A 178 22.03 -5.07 -7.45
C ASN A 178 23.08 -4.01 -7.07
N HIS A 179 24.24 -4.09 -7.71
CA HIS A 179 25.36 -3.18 -7.45
C HIS A 179 25.03 -1.71 -7.73
N MET A 180 24.23 -1.41 -8.76
CA MET A 180 23.91 -0.03 -9.15
C MET A 180 22.98 0.64 -8.15
N GLU A 181 21.91 -0.04 -7.72
CA GLU A 181 21.01 0.46 -6.68
C GLU A 181 21.74 0.71 -5.36
N LEU A 182 22.66 -0.19 -4.99
CA LEU A 182 23.48 -0.03 -3.80
C LEU A 182 24.39 1.21 -3.88
N LEU A 183 25.02 1.46 -5.03
CA LEU A 183 25.87 2.63 -5.25
C LEU A 183 25.06 3.92 -5.15
N LEU A 184 23.89 3.98 -5.79
CA LEU A 184 22.98 5.12 -5.73
C LEU A 184 22.46 5.37 -4.30
N SER A 185 22.11 4.30 -3.58
CA SER A 185 21.68 4.37 -2.17
C SER A 185 22.78 4.91 -1.24
N LYS A 186 24.03 4.49 -1.45
CA LYS A 186 25.19 5.04 -0.72
C LYS A 186 25.43 6.52 -1.06
N LEU A 187 25.30 6.89 -2.33
CA LEU A 187 25.45 8.26 -2.79
C LEU A 187 24.43 9.18 -2.11
N ILE A 188 23.14 8.82 -2.15
CA ILE A 188 22.09 9.65 -1.54
C ILE A 188 22.26 9.74 -0.02
N SER A 189 22.59 8.64 0.66
CA SER A 189 22.88 8.63 2.10
C SER A 189 24.04 9.57 2.46
N THR A 190 25.12 9.54 1.68
CA THR A 190 26.29 10.41 1.89
C THR A 190 25.93 11.89 1.66
N LYS A 191 25.19 12.20 0.59
CA LYS A 191 24.73 13.56 0.30
C LYS A 191 23.77 14.09 1.37
N ALA A 192 22.88 13.22 1.86
CA ALA A 192 21.91 13.51 2.91
C ALA A 192 22.53 13.56 4.31
N LYS A 193 23.78 13.07 4.48
CA LYS A 193 24.44 12.87 5.79
C LYS A 193 23.60 12.01 6.76
N VAL A 194 22.88 11.03 6.22
CA VAL A 194 22.07 10.08 6.99
C VAL A 194 22.77 8.72 6.98
N PRO A 195 23.07 8.12 8.15
CA PRO A 195 23.64 6.78 8.21
C PRO A 195 22.75 5.76 7.48
N ILE A 196 23.38 4.91 6.66
CA ILE A 196 22.71 3.84 5.93
C ILE A 196 23.06 2.48 6.51
N SER A 197 22.04 1.69 6.82
CA SER A 197 22.20 0.28 7.14
C SER A 197 21.91 -0.55 5.89
N ILE A 198 22.93 -1.27 5.42
CA ILE A 198 22.81 -2.14 4.25
C ILE A 198 22.60 -3.58 4.71
N ARG A 199 21.56 -4.23 4.17
CA ARG A 199 21.34 -5.67 4.31
C ARG A 199 21.48 -6.30 2.94
N THR A 200 22.47 -7.17 2.77
CA THR A 200 22.65 -7.91 1.52
C THR A 200 21.95 -9.25 1.60
N LEU A 201 21.13 -9.54 0.61
CA LEU A 201 20.39 -10.78 0.47
C LEU A 201 20.83 -11.48 -0.82
N LEU A 202 21.60 -12.56 -0.66
CA LEU A 202 22.11 -13.32 -1.79
C LEU A 202 20.97 -14.10 -2.47
N LEU A 203 20.96 -14.11 -3.81
CA LEU A 203 19.96 -14.83 -4.60
C LEU A 203 19.99 -16.33 -4.30
N SER A 204 21.18 -16.89 -4.06
CA SER A 204 21.35 -18.29 -3.66
C SER A 204 20.66 -18.61 -2.34
N ARG A 205 20.66 -17.68 -1.37
CA ARG A 205 19.97 -17.83 -0.08
C ARG A 205 18.46 -17.67 -0.23
N LEU A 206 18.02 -16.72 -1.06
CA LEU A 206 16.61 -16.54 -1.39
C LEU A 206 16.01 -17.80 -2.00
N LYS A 207 16.69 -18.41 -2.99
CA LYS A 207 16.23 -19.66 -3.62
C LYS A 207 16.03 -20.78 -2.60
N LYS A 208 16.94 -20.93 -1.63
CA LYS A 208 16.82 -21.94 -0.56
C LYS A 208 15.65 -21.69 0.38
N LYS A 209 15.28 -20.43 0.60
CA LYS A 209 14.18 -20.02 1.51
C LYS A 209 12.88 -19.68 0.79
N TYR A 210 12.82 -19.84 -0.52
CA TYR A 210 11.74 -19.27 -1.34
C TYR A 210 10.36 -19.75 -0.89
N ILE A 211 10.19 -21.05 -0.66
CA ILE A 211 8.91 -21.63 -0.23
C ILE A 211 8.47 -21.10 1.14
N GLU A 212 9.41 -21.00 2.09
CA GLU A 212 9.15 -20.44 3.43
C GLU A 212 8.71 -18.97 3.33
N LEU A 213 9.44 -18.17 2.55
CA LEU A 213 9.16 -16.75 2.38
C LEU A 213 7.85 -16.52 1.62
N LEU A 214 7.58 -17.31 0.58
CA LEU A 214 6.31 -17.27 -0.14
C LEU A 214 5.14 -17.61 0.80
N SER A 215 5.27 -18.64 1.62
CA SER A 215 4.27 -18.99 2.62
C SER A 215 4.04 -17.84 3.62
N ALA A 216 5.11 -17.21 4.11
CA ALA A 216 5.01 -16.07 5.00
C ALA A 216 4.29 -14.87 4.35
N ILE A 217 4.64 -14.54 3.11
CA ILE A 217 3.99 -13.48 2.30
C ILE A 217 2.50 -13.78 2.13
N LEU A 218 2.16 -14.98 1.68
CA LEU A 218 0.76 -15.40 1.49
C LEU A 218 -0.02 -15.40 2.80
N SER A 219 0.63 -15.62 3.95
CA SER A 219 -0.02 -15.52 5.26
C SER A 219 -0.36 -14.08 5.67
N ILE A 220 0.29 -13.08 5.07
CA ILE A 220 0.10 -11.65 5.34
C ILE A 220 -0.83 -11.03 4.29
N ILE A 221 -0.49 -11.20 3.01
CA ILE A 221 -1.18 -10.57 1.87
C ILE A 221 -2.39 -11.39 1.42
N GLY A 222 -2.38 -12.69 1.71
CA GLY A 222 -3.49 -13.59 1.47
C GLY A 222 -3.52 -14.28 0.11
N TYR A 223 -2.92 -13.68 -0.92
CA TYR A 223 -2.92 -14.20 -2.29
C TYR A 223 -1.65 -13.79 -3.05
N PRO A 224 -1.26 -14.55 -4.10
CA PRO A 224 -0.10 -14.20 -4.92
C PRO A 224 -0.39 -12.96 -5.78
N ARG A 225 0.60 -12.05 -5.87
CA ARG A 225 0.56 -10.85 -6.71
C ARG A 225 1.76 -10.86 -7.65
N GLU A 226 1.51 -10.68 -8.94
CA GLU A 226 2.57 -10.61 -9.94
C GLU A 226 3.33 -9.28 -9.87
N GLY A 227 4.64 -9.31 -10.16
CA GLY A 227 5.47 -8.10 -10.22
C GLY A 227 5.68 -7.38 -8.89
N ASP A 228 5.14 -7.91 -7.79
CA ASP A 228 5.15 -7.24 -6.50
C ASP A 228 6.50 -7.44 -5.77
N ALA A 229 7.08 -6.34 -5.30
CA ALA A 229 8.27 -6.31 -4.46
C ALA A 229 8.03 -6.82 -3.02
N SER A 230 6.93 -7.52 -2.76
CA SER A 230 6.50 -8.06 -1.46
C SER A 230 7.58 -8.87 -0.74
N LEU A 231 8.38 -9.64 -1.47
CA LEU A 231 9.46 -10.43 -0.87
C LEU A 231 10.60 -9.55 -0.33
N PRO A 232 11.24 -8.67 -1.13
CA PRO A 232 12.14 -7.64 -0.62
C PRO A 232 11.55 -6.86 0.57
N TYR A 233 10.28 -6.47 0.49
CA TYR A 233 9.58 -5.73 1.54
C TYR A 233 9.39 -6.53 2.83
N LEU A 234 9.08 -7.83 2.74
CA LEU A 234 8.96 -8.68 3.92
C LEU A 234 10.30 -8.75 4.67
N VAL A 235 11.40 -9.00 3.94
CA VAL A 235 12.73 -9.09 4.54
C VAL A 235 13.17 -7.74 5.11
N LEU A 236 12.84 -6.65 4.42
CA LEU A 236 13.08 -5.29 4.90
C LEU A 236 12.29 -5.00 6.18
N ALA A 237 11.01 -5.36 6.23
CA ALA A 237 10.16 -5.18 7.41
C ALA A 237 10.67 -6.00 8.61
N GLN A 238 11.15 -7.23 8.39
CA GLN A 238 11.83 -8.03 9.41
C GLN A 238 13.08 -7.32 9.93
N HIS A 239 13.93 -6.80 9.03
CA HIS A 239 15.15 -6.08 9.41
C HIS A 239 14.88 -4.77 10.16
N VAL A 240 13.81 -4.04 9.79
CA VAL A 240 13.32 -2.86 10.53
C VAL A 240 12.90 -3.26 11.95
N ARG A 241 12.16 -4.36 12.08
CA ARG A 241 11.72 -4.91 13.37
C ARG A 241 12.88 -5.38 14.24
N ASP A 242 13.89 -6.03 13.67
CA ASP A 242 15.08 -6.50 14.39
C ASP A 242 15.88 -5.35 15.01
N LYS A 243 15.81 -4.15 14.40
CA LYS A 243 16.40 -2.93 14.94
C LYS A 243 15.55 -2.23 16.00
N GLY A 244 14.35 -2.73 16.31
CA GLY A 244 13.42 -2.10 17.25
C GLY A 244 12.67 -0.88 16.67
N ILE A 245 12.83 -0.59 15.38
CA ILE A 245 12.16 0.52 14.70
C ILE A 245 10.70 0.11 14.40
N LYS A 246 9.75 0.98 14.73
CA LYS A 246 8.30 0.72 14.56
C LYS A 246 7.66 1.49 13.40
N PHE A 247 8.29 2.57 12.97
CA PHE A 247 7.75 3.49 11.98
C PHE A 247 8.64 3.51 10.74
N SER A 248 8.02 3.64 9.58
CA SER A 248 8.71 3.70 8.29
C SER A 248 8.08 4.76 7.40
N ILE A 249 8.88 5.37 6.53
CA ILE A 249 8.44 6.20 5.40
C ILE A 249 9.07 5.64 4.13
N GLY A 250 8.29 5.48 3.07
CA GLY A 250 8.77 4.89 1.81
C GLY A 250 8.18 5.60 0.60
N GLY A 251 8.91 5.60 -0.52
CA GLY A 251 8.49 6.22 -1.78
C GLY A 251 7.49 5.39 -2.59
N GLU A 252 6.77 4.47 -1.95
CA GLU A 252 5.81 3.59 -2.62
C GLU A 252 4.67 4.41 -3.25
N GLY A 253 4.26 4.03 -4.46
CA GLY A 253 3.20 4.72 -5.21
C GLY A 253 3.66 5.96 -5.99
N GLY A 254 4.94 6.35 -5.91
CA GLY A 254 5.50 7.43 -6.73
C GLY A 254 5.32 7.16 -8.22
N ASP A 255 5.72 5.99 -8.69
CA ASP A 255 5.51 5.55 -10.08
C ASP A 255 4.03 5.59 -10.52
N SER A 256 3.09 5.25 -9.63
CA SER A 256 1.65 5.27 -9.94
C SER A 256 1.10 6.70 -10.09
N ILE A 257 1.57 7.63 -9.26
CA ILE A 257 1.10 9.03 -9.26
C ILE A 257 1.76 9.83 -10.37
N PHE A 258 3.05 9.55 -10.66
CA PHE A 258 3.87 10.31 -11.59
C PHE A 258 4.13 9.59 -12.93
N TRP A 259 3.38 8.53 -13.21
CA TRP A 259 3.45 7.79 -14.48
C TRP A 259 4.85 7.20 -14.74
N GLY A 260 5.52 6.73 -13.69
CA GLY A 260 6.90 6.26 -13.74
C GLY A 260 7.09 4.86 -14.34
N PHE A 261 6.04 4.03 -14.36
CA PHE A 261 6.12 2.69 -14.96
C PHE A 261 6.35 2.73 -16.48
N ASP A 262 7.18 1.82 -16.98
CA ASP A 262 7.57 1.79 -18.40
C ASP A 262 6.40 1.54 -19.37
N TYR A 263 5.35 0.85 -18.94
CA TYR A 263 4.18 0.62 -19.79
C TYR A 263 3.45 1.92 -20.15
N TYR A 264 3.51 2.97 -19.32
CA TYR A 264 2.94 4.26 -19.68
C TYR A 264 3.67 4.91 -20.86
N LYS A 265 5.00 4.73 -20.95
CA LYS A 265 5.79 5.21 -22.09
C LYS A 265 5.39 4.48 -23.36
N PHE A 266 5.15 3.16 -23.26
CA PHE A 266 4.65 2.36 -24.38
C PHE A 266 3.29 2.87 -24.87
N PHE A 267 2.30 3.00 -23.97
CA PHE A 267 0.97 3.50 -24.35
C PHE A 267 0.99 4.93 -24.88
N ALA A 268 1.78 5.83 -24.27
CA ALA A 268 1.93 7.19 -24.75
C ALA A 268 2.52 7.21 -26.18
N THR A 269 3.51 6.36 -26.44
CA THR A 269 4.11 6.23 -27.78
C THR A 269 3.07 5.70 -28.78
N GLN A 270 2.28 4.70 -28.39
CA GLN A 270 1.21 4.16 -29.22
C GLN A 270 0.16 5.23 -29.58
N LEU A 271 -0.32 6.00 -28.59
CA LEU A 271 -1.27 7.10 -28.82
C LEU A 271 -0.71 8.18 -29.76
N ILE A 272 0.58 8.51 -29.63
CA ILE A 272 1.26 9.46 -30.53
C ILE A 272 1.34 8.91 -31.97
N LEU A 273 1.60 7.61 -32.13
CA LEU A 273 1.69 6.95 -33.43
C LEU A 273 0.31 6.78 -34.09
N GLU A 274 -0.73 6.51 -33.31
CA GLU A 274 -2.12 6.35 -33.79
C GLU A 274 -2.79 7.68 -34.16
N LYS A 275 -2.21 8.82 -33.73
CA LYS A 275 -2.67 10.18 -34.07
C LYS A 275 -4.21 10.35 -34.06
N GLU A 276 -4.80 10.23 -32.88
CA GLU A 276 -5.97 11.02 -32.52
C GLU A 276 -5.53 12.23 -31.66
N PHE A 277 -4.99 13.25 -32.33
CA PHE A 277 -4.81 14.60 -31.77
C PHE A 277 -5.51 15.62 -32.66
#